data_AF-A0A353E7V3-F1
#
_entry.id   AF-A0A353E7V3-F1
#
_cell.length_a   1.000
_cell.length_b   1.000
_cell.length_c   1.000
_cell.angle_alpha   90.00
_cell.angle_beta   90.00
_cell.angle_gamma   90.00
#
_symmetry.space_group_name_H-M   'P 1'
#
loop_
_entity.id
_entity.type
_entity.pdbx_description
1 polymer ?
#
loop_
_entity_poly.entity_id
_entity_poly.type
_entity_poly.pdbx_seq_one_letter_code
_entity_poly.pdbx_strand_id
1 'polypeptide(L)'
;SEMSGGVKNVMVRDCQFLGTDVGLRFKSARGRGGVVENIYIKDMSMFDIQTDVITFDLYYGGKSAVEVLNDGDQKKQQVVDMKKVDETTPAFRNIDINHVICRGARRAAYFNGLPEMPVQNIHIKDMEVNNAQQGIVINRTEGVTLENIKVSAKTHTFDAKNSKDVSVNGKKYKKIDEKGITLDF
;
A
#
# COMPACT_ATOMS: atom_id res chain seq x y z
N SER A 1 -12.73 -3.88 -4.74
CA SER A 1 -13.20 -3.32 -6.02
C SER A 1 -14.67 -2.95 -5.91
N GLU A 2 -15.54 -3.86 -5.51
CA GLU A 2 -16.97 -3.62 -5.35
C GLU A 2 -17.23 -3.26 -3.88
N MET A 3 -16.75 -2.08 -3.48
CA MET A 3 -16.78 -1.60 -2.09
C MET A 3 -17.59 -0.31 -1.91
N SER A 4 -18.44 0.02 -2.89
CA SER A 4 -19.25 1.24 -2.89
C SER A 4 -20.17 1.35 -1.66
N GLY A 5 -20.63 0.22 -1.10
CA GLY A 5 -21.36 0.16 0.16
C GLY A 5 -20.50 0.28 1.43
N GLY A 6 -19.18 0.38 1.26
CA GLY A 6 -18.18 0.37 2.34
C GLY A 6 -17.78 -1.03 2.78
N VAL A 7 -16.59 -1.12 3.39
CA VAL A 7 -16.09 -2.32 4.08
C VAL A 7 -15.48 -1.85 5.39
N LYS A 8 -16.01 -2.30 6.51
CA LYS A 8 -15.52 -1.84 7.82
C LYS A 8 -15.51 -2.91 8.88
N ASN A 9 -14.61 -2.74 9.85
CA ASN A 9 -14.49 -3.60 11.02
C ASN A 9 -14.18 -5.06 10.65
N VAL A 10 -13.13 -5.25 9.86
CA VAL A 10 -12.69 -6.58 9.40
C VAL A 10 -11.42 -6.98 10.13
N MET A 11 -11.38 -8.21 10.66
CA MET A 11 -10.19 -8.83 11.22
C MET A 11 -9.74 -9.99 10.32
N VAL A 12 -8.47 -10.03 9.96
CA VAL A 12 -7.84 -11.15 9.25
C VAL A 12 -6.62 -11.59 10.06
N ARG A 13 -6.54 -12.85 10.45
CA ARG A 13 -5.41 -13.33 11.24
C ARG A 13 -4.99 -14.77 10.93
N ASP A 14 -3.75 -15.09 11.26
CA ASP A 14 -3.20 -16.46 11.22
C ASP A 14 -3.31 -17.09 9.83
N CYS A 15 -2.93 -16.35 8.79
CA CYS A 15 -3.05 -16.78 7.39
C CYS A 15 -1.68 -17.07 6.76
N GLN A 16 -1.64 -18.07 5.89
CA GLN A 16 -0.49 -18.39 5.06
C GLN A 16 -0.82 -18.26 3.58
N PHE A 17 0.00 -17.52 2.83
CA PHE A 17 -0.13 -17.37 1.38
C PHE A 17 1.10 -17.93 0.66
N LEU A 18 0.87 -18.85 -0.28
CA LEU A 18 1.92 -19.50 -1.07
C LEU A 18 1.69 -19.22 -2.56
N GLY A 19 2.66 -18.58 -3.23
CA GLY A 19 2.63 -18.40 -4.69
C GLY A 19 1.55 -17.47 -5.22
N THR A 20 0.87 -16.70 -4.34
CA THR A 20 -0.27 -15.86 -4.73
C THR A 20 0.19 -14.62 -5.51
N ASP A 21 -0.70 -14.08 -6.34
CA ASP A 21 -0.43 -12.86 -7.09
C ASP A 21 -0.06 -11.68 -6.18
N VAL A 22 -0.81 -11.50 -5.09
CA VAL A 22 -0.70 -10.41 -4.12
C VAL A 22 -0.91 -11.00 -2.73
N GLY A 23 -0.28 -10.41 -1.70
CA GLY A 23 -0.60 -10.72 -0.31
C GLY A 23 -1.90 -10.05 0.13
N LEU A 24 -1.80 -8.83 0.66
CA LEU A 24 -2.93 -8.02 1.12
C LEU A 24 -3.28 -6.96 0.08
N ARG A 25 -4.48 -7.05 -0.51
CA ARG A 25 -4.87 -6.22 -1.66
C ARG A 25 -6.09 -5.35 -1.40
N PHE A 26 -5.87 -4.05 -1.36
CA PHE A 26 -6.90 -3.02 -1.28
C PHE A 26 -6.95 -2.24 -2.58
N LYS A 27 -8.10 -2.29 -3.26
CA LYS A 27 -8.26 -1.75 -4.61
C LYS A 27 -9.59 -1.04 -4.82
N SER A 28 -9.53 0.19 -5.31
CA SER A 28 -10.68 0.98 -5.74
C SER A 28 -10.28 1.98 -6.83
N ALA A 29 -11.25 2.75 -7.32
CA ALA A 29 -11.06 3.79 -8.31
C ALA A 29 -12.08 4.91 -8.12
N ARG A 30 -11.75 6.12 -8.58
CA ARG A 30 -12.73 7.22 -8.66
C ARG A 30 -14.01 6.77 -9.37
N GLY A 31 -15.15 7.27 -8.92
CA GLY A 31 -16.46 6.83 -9.41
C GLY A 31 -17.04 5.66 -8.63
N ARG A 32 -16.22 4.91 -7.87
CA ARG A 32 -16.71 3.77 -7.07
C ARG A 32 -17.20 4.17 -5.68
N GLY A 33 -16.74 5.30 -5.15
CA GLY A 33 -17.11 5.74 -3.81
C GLY A 33 -16.72 4.74 -2.71
N GLY A 34 -17.43 4.83 -1.60
CA GLY A 34 -17.27 3.94 -0.45
C GLY A 34 -16.00 4.19 0.36
N VAL A 35 -15.94 3.58 1.54
CA VAL A 35 -14.79 3.66 2.44
C VAL A 35 -14.40 2.25 2.88
N VAL A 36 -13.11 1.93 2.83
CA VAL A 36 -12.55 0.79 3.58
C VAL A 36 -11.89 1.35 4.83
N GLU A 37 -12.41 0.99 6.01
CA GLU A 37 -11.86 1.47 7.28
C GLU A 37 -11.96 0.50 8.44
N ASN A 38 -11.10 0.67 9.43
CA ASN A 38 -11.01 -0.17 10.63
C ASN A 38 -10.77 -1.64 10.23
N ILE A 39 -9.64 -1.85 9.55
CA ILE A 39 -9.20 -3.17 9.12
C ILE A 39 -8.00 -3.56 9.97
N TYR A 40 -8.07 -4.75 10.55
CA TYR A 40 -7.06 -5.28 11.47
C TYR A 40 -6.50 -6.57 10.87
N ILE A 41 -5.20 -6.61 10.64
CA ILE A 41 -4.55 -7.76 10.02
C ILE A 41 -3.39 -8.19 10.91
N LYS A 42 -3.34 -9.47 11.27
CA LYS A 42 -2.34 -9.97 12.21
C LYS A 42 -1.77 -11.33 11.83
N ASP A 43 -0.47 -11.53 12.01
CA ASP A 43 0.16 -12.85 11.90
C ASP A 43 0.03 -13.47 10.50
N MET A 44 0.62 -12.80 9.51
CA MET A 44 0.63 -13.23 8.12
C MET A 44 1.98 -13.87 7.75
N SER A 45 1.96 -15.06 7.17
CA SER A 45 3.14 -15.74 6.60
C SER A 45 2.99 -15.87 5.09
N MET A 46 3.96 -15.37 4.33
CA MET A 46 3.88 -15.29 2.87
C MET A 46 5.15 -15.83 2.21
N PHE A 47 4.97 -16.58 1.13
CA PHE A 47 6.07 -17.13 0.34
C PHE A 47 5.79 -16.99 -1.15
N ASP A 48 6.78 -16.50 -1.89
CA ASP A 48 6.73 -16.31 -3.35
C ASP A 48 5.51 -15.52 -3.83
N ILE A 49 5.32 -14.31 -3.28
CA ILE A 49 4.27 -13.40 -3.75
C ILE A 49 4.68 -12.81 -5.10
N GLN A 50 3.89 -13.02 -6.14
CA GLN A 50 4.30 -12.66 -7.50
C GLN A 50 4.48 -11.15 -7.68
N THR A 51 3.66 -10.35 -6.98
CA THR A 51 3.64 -8.88 -7.13
C THR A 51 3.95 -8.17 -5.80
N ASP A 52 2.95 -7.59 -5.14
CA ASP A 52 3.10 -6.79 -3.92
C ASP A 52 2.68 -7.60 -2.69
N VAL A 53 3.48 -7.56 -1.61
CA VAL A 53 3.07 -8.17 -0.32
C VAL A 53 1.86 -7.42 0.25
N ILE A 54 1.88 -6.09 0.21
CA ILE A 54 0.77 -5.23 0.64
C ILE A 54 0.55 -4.14 -0.41
N THR A 55 -0.69 -3.92 -0.82
CA THR A 55 -1.00 -2.87 -1.81
C THR A 55 -2.30 -2.13 -1.49
N PHE A 56 -2.23 -0.80 -1.51
CA PHE A 56 -3.35 0.13 -1.47
C PHE A 56 -3.33 0.94 -2.77
N ASP A 57 -4.25 0.67 -3.70
CA ASP A 57 -4.28 1.36 -4.99
C ASP A 57 -5.68 1.92 -5.30
N LEU A 58 -5.78 3.25 -5.35
CA LEU A 58 -6.99 3.99 -5.74
C LEU A 58 -7.06 4.28 -7.25
N TYR A 59 -6.16 3.72 -8.07
CA TYR A 59 -6.18 3.80 -9.54
C TYR A 59 -6.44 2.43 -10.18
N TYR A 60 -7.28 1.61 -9.56
CA TYR A 60 -7.60 0.28 -10.09
C TYR A 60 -8.30 0.35 -11.46
N GLY A 61 -7.62 -0.14 -12.50
CA GLY A 61 -8.08 -0.12 -13.89
C GLY A 61 -8.83 -1.37 -14.38
N GLY A 62 -9.30 -2.23 -13.48
CA GLY A 62 -10.09 -3.43 -13.85
C GLY A 62 -9.29 -4.73 -14.00
N LYS A 63 -7.99 -4.67 -14.27
CA LYS A 63 -7.10 -5.82 -14.50
C LYS A 63 -6.54 -6.48 -13.23
N SER A 64 -6.13 -7.75 -13.32
CA SER A 64 -5.38 -8.46 -12.28
C SER A 64 -4.02 -7.78 -12.01
N ALA A 65 -3.36 -8.12 -10.89
CA ALA A 65 -2.06 -7.50 -10.58
C ALA A 65 -0.99 -7.93 -11.60
N VAL A 66 -0.97 -9.23 -11.94
CA VAL A 66 -0.05 -9.81 -12.93
C VAL A 66 -0.30 -9.24 -14.33
N GLU A 67 -1.56 -9.05 -14.71
CA GLU A 67 -1.90 -8.40 -15.99
C GLU A 67 -1.39 -6.96 -16.06
N VAL A 68 -1.52 -6.19 -14.97
CA VAL A 68 -0.98 -4.83 -14.88
C VAL A 68 0.55 -4.84 -14.97
N LEU A 69 1.23 -5.81 -14.36
CA LEU A 69 2.69 -5.93 -14.46
C LEU A 69 3.15 -6.24 -15.88
N ASN A 70 2.47 -7.14 -16.57
CA ASN A 70 2.83 -7.51 -17.95
C ASN A 70 2.67 -6.34 -18.93
N ASP A 71 1.73 -5.44 -18.68
CA ASP A 71 1.55 -4.20 -19.44
C ASP A 71 2.60 -3.12 -19.13
N GLY A 72 3.42 -3.33 -18.09
CA GLY A 72 4.38 -2.38 -17.56
C GLY A 72 3.75 -1.36 -16.60
N ASP A 73 4.41 -1.08 -15.47
CA ASP A 73 3.97 -0.12 -14.43
C ASP A 73 3.79 1.33 -14.96
N GLN A 74 4.22 1.63 -16.19
CA GLN A 74 4.30 3.00 -16.74
C GLN A 74 2.96 3.63 -17.15
N LYS A 75 1.84 2.88 -17.24
CA LYS A 75 0.54 3.45 -17.66
C LYS A 75 -0.29 4.11 -16.55
N LYS A 76 0.24 4.26 -15.33
CA LYS A 76 -0.50 4.83 -14.18
C LYS A 76 -0.08 6.25 -13.76
N GLN A 77 0.73 6.93 -14.56
CA GLN A 77 0.82 8.41 -14.46
C GLN A 77 -0.39 9.02 -15.18
N GLN A 78 -1.60 8.70 -14.70
CA GLN A 78 -2.79 9.42 -15.13
C GLN A 78 -2.59 10.89 -14.75
N VAL A 79 -2.95 11.80 -15.66
CA VAL A 79 -2.95 13.25 -15.41
C VAL A 79 -3.57 13.49 -14.03
N VAL A 80 -2.74 13.94 -13.09
CA VAL A 80 -3.04 13.91 -11.66
C VAL A 80 -3.80 15.17 -11.28
N ASP A 81 -4.97 15.36 -11.88
CA ASP A 81 -5.81 16.50 -11.52
C ASP A 81 -6.56 16.21 -10.22
N MET A 82 -6.59 17.19 -9.34
CA MET A 82 -7.31 17.11 -8.08
C MET A 82 -8.79 17.30 -8.37
N LYS A 83 -9.61 16.33 -7.99
CA LYS A 83 -11.07 16.44 -8.15
C LYS A 83 -11.72 16.91 -6.86
N LYS A 84 -12.92 17.47 -6.98
CA LYS A 84 -13.78 17.73 -5.82
C LYS A 84 -14.13 16.39 -5.16
N VAL A 85 -13.97 16.31 -3.85
CA VAL A 85 -14.39 15.14 -3.07
C VAL A 85 -15.91 15.08 -3.05
N ASP A 86 -16.45 13.90 -3.38
CA ASP A 86 -17.87 13.57 -3.36
C ASP A 86 -18.07 12.10 -2.94
N GLU A 87 -19.32 11.63 -2.92
CA GLU A 87 -19.68 10.25 -2.54
C GLU A 87 -19.05 9.17 -3.44
N THR A 88 -18.58 9.55 -4.64
CA THR A 88 -17.92 8.65 -5.59
C THR A 88 -16.40 8.60 -5.42
N THR A 89 -15.87 9.38 -4.48
CA THR A 89 -14.44 9.40 -4.12
C THR A 89 -14.16 8.27 -3.12
N PRO A 90 -13.41 7.22 -3.52
CA PRO A 90 -13.10 6.11 -2.62
C PRO A 90 -12.06 6.53 -1.58
N ALA A 91 -12.12 5.94 -0.39
CA ALA A 91 -11.13 6.15 0.66
C ALA A 91 -10.66 4.83 1.31
N PHE A 92 -9.37 4.78 1.64
CA PHE A 92 -8.78 3.75 2.51
C PHE A 92 -8.18 4.45 3.72
N ARG A 93 -8.64 4.09 4.93
CA ARG A 93 -8.15 4.69 6.16
C ARG A 93 -8.23 3.78 7.36
N ASN A 94 -7.43 4.03 8.40
CA ASN A 94 -7.47 3.29 9.67
C ASN A 94 -7.27 1.78 9.46
N ILE A 95 -6.08 1.42 9.00
CA ILE A 95 -5.72 0.03 8.71
C ILE A 95 -4.48 -0.32 9.51
N ASP A 96 -4.62 -1.29 10.41
CA ASP A 96 -3.60 -1.77 11.31
C ASP A 96 -3.14 -3.16 10.85
N ILE A 97 -1.85 -3.29 10.54
CA ILE A 97 -1.22 -4.53 10.11
C ILE A 97 -0.09 -4.84 11.07
N ASN A 98 -0.16 -5.97 11.76
CA ASN A 98 0.84 -6.38 12.73
C ASN A 98 1.37 -7.78 12.43
N HIS A 99 2.69 -7.93 12.42
CA HIS A 99 3.36 -9.22 12.19
C HIS A 99 3.11 -9.77 10.78
N VAL A 100 3.97 -9.38 9.83
CA VAL A 100 3.97 -9.89 8.47
C VAL A 100 5.37 -10.40 8.14
N ILE A 101 5.47 -11.67 7.76
CA ILE A 101 6.71 -12.28 7.29
C ILE A 101 6.51 -12.69 5.84
N CYS A 102 7.34 -12.18 4.94
CA CYS A 102 7.34 -12.57 3.53
C CYS A 102 8.74 -12.98 3.07
N ARG A 103 8.81 -14.08 2.32
CA ARG A 103 10.03 -14.56 1.64
C ARG A 103 9.78 -14.61 0.14
N GLY A 104 10.46 -13.75 -0.60
CA GLY A 104 10.28 -13.64 -2.05
C GLY A 104 9.04 -12.81 -2.41
N ALA A 105 9.28 -11.64 -3.00
CA ALA A 105 8.24 -10.82 -3.60
C ALA A 105 8.80 -9.93 -4.71
N ARG A 106 7.95 -9.41 -5.60
CA ARG A 106 8.41 -8.32 -6.47
C ARG A 106 8.55 -7.03 -5.68
N ARG A 107 7.58 -6.64 -4.85
CA ARG A 107 7.62 -5.39 -4.09
C ARG A 107 7.11 -5.56 -2.66
N ALA A 108 7.81 -4.98 -1.69
CA ALA A 108 7.46 -5.12 -0.28
C ALA A 108 6.11 -4.47 0.06
N ALA A 109 5.86 -3.24 -0.39
CA ALA A 109 4.54 -2.63 -0.28
C ALA A 109 4.33 -1.51 -1.30
N TYR A 110 3.07 -1.23 -1.65
CA TYR A 110 2.72 -0.15 -2.57
C TYR A 110 1.48 0.62 -2.16
N PHE A 111 1.64 1.89 -1.79
CA PHE A 111 0.54 2.74 -1.40
C PHE A 111 0.40 3.87 -2.42
N ASN A 112 -0.79 4.02 -2.99
CA ASN A 112 -1.06 4.98 -4.05
C ASN A 112 -2.44 5.61 -3.88
N GLY A 113 -2.47 6.73 -3.18
CA GLY A 113 -3.67 7.51 -2.91
C GLY A 113 -3.99 8.56 -3.98
N LEU A 114 -5.12 9.25 -3.83
CA LEU A 114 -5.52 10.35 -4.70
C LEU A 114 -4.99 11.69 -4.15
N PRO A 115 -4.76 12.71 -5.00
CA PRO A 115 -4.39 14.05 -4.52
C PRO A 115 -5.43 14.65 -3.57
N GLU A 116 -6.72 14.45 -3.83
CA GLU A 116 -7.85 14.89 -3.01
C GLU A 116 -8.22 13.95 -1.85
N MET A 117 -7.77 12.69 -1.92
CA MET A 117 -8.06 11.65 -0.93
C MET A 117 -6.85 10.71 -0.80
N PRO A 118 -5.83 11.11 -0.03
CA PRO A 118 -4.68 10.25 0.27
C PRO A 118 -5.11 8.92 0.90
N VAL A 119 -4.24 7.91 0.89
CA VAL A 119 -4.40 6.75 1.80
C VAL A 119 -4.04 7.22 3.20
N GLN A 120 -4.93 7.04 4.18
CA GLN A 120 -4.79 7.68 5.49
C GLN A 120 -4.59 6.68 6.64
N ASN A 121 -3.86 7.06 7.69
CA ASN A 121 -3.79 6.35 8.97
C ASN A 121 -3.50 4.85 8.80
N ILE A 122 -2.36 4.53 8.18
CA ILE A 122 -1.90 3.16 7.98
C ILE A 122 -0.81 2.87 9.00
N HIS A 123 -1.03 1.87 9.84
CA HIS A 123 -0.08 1.46 10.86
C HIS A 123 0.41 0.05 10.54
N ILE A 124 1.70 -0.09 10.24
CA ILE A 124 2.34 -1.39 10.04
C ILE A 124 3.41 -1.55 11.11
N LYS A 125 3.27 -2.62 11.90
CA LYS A 125 4.21 -2.96 12.96
C LYS A 125 4.73 -4.36 12.77
N ASP A 126 6.04 -4.54 12.89
CA ASP A 126 6.71 -5.83 12.82
C ASP A 126 6.49 -6.48 11.45
N MET A 127 7.17 -5.97 10.44
CA MET A 127 7.13 -6.51 9.08
C MET A 127 8.54 -6.88 8.64
N GLU A 128 8.69 -8.10 8.14
CA GLU A 128 9.93 -8.60 7.57
C GLU A 128 9.69 -9.12 6.15
N VAL A 129 10.29 -8.47 5.16
CA VAL A 129 10.25 -8.91 3.76
C VAL A 129 11.66 -9.15 3.26
N ASN A 130 11.99 -10.39 2.90
CA ASN A 130 13.29 -10.73 2.34
C ASN A 130 13.21 -11.06 0.87
N ASN A 131 14.30 -10.78 0.16
CA ASN A 131 14.46 -11.10 -1.25
C ASN A 131 13.38 -10.44 -2.13
N ALA A 132 13.06 -9.17 -1.84
CA ALA A 132 12.18 -8.37 -2.67
C ALA A 132 12.95 -7.81 -3.87
N GLN A 133 12.30 -7.63 -5.02
CA GLN A 133 12.91 -6.89 -6.12
C GLN A 133 12.90 -5.37 -5.84
N GLN A 134 11.84 -4.88 -5.19
CA GLN A 134 11.61 -3.48 -4.82
C GLN A 134 11.21 -3.36 -3.34
N GLY A 135 11.60 -2.26 -2.70
CA GLY A 135 11.23 -1.94 -1.33
C GLY A 135 9.78 -1.50 -1.16
N ILE A 136 9.52 -0.73 -0.12
CA ILE A 136 8.22 -0.10 0.14
C ILE A 136 8.12 1.18 -0.68
N VAL A 137 7.05 1.36 -1.43
CA VAL A 137 6.83 2.57 -2.24
C VAL A 137 5.51 3.21 -1.84
N ILE A 138 5.55 4.44 -1.36
CA ILE A 138 4.33 5.18 -0.96
C ILE A 138 4.20 6.50 -1.72
N ASN A 139 2.98 6.80 -2.15
CA ASN A 139 2.65 8.03 -2.85
C ASN A 139 1.26 8.49 -2.42
N ARG A 140 1.14 9.79 -2.08
CA ARG A 140 -0.13 10.40 -1.67
C ARG A 140 -0.75 9.68 -0.47
N THR A 141 -0.02 9.74 0.64
CA THR A 141 -0.44 9.16 1.92
C THR A 141 -0.39 10.20 3.02
N GLU A 142 -1.17 9.99 4.08
CA GLU A 142 -1.20 10.85 5.27
C GLU A 142 -1.30 9.99 6.53
N GLY A 143 -0.38 10.16 7.50
CA GLY A 143 -0.42 9.38 8.73
C GLY A 143 0.01 7.92 8.54
N VAL A 144 1.11 7.68 7.83
CA VAL A 144 1.69 6.32 7.69
C VAL A 144 2.73 6.09 8.78
N THR A 145 2.54 5.07 9.61
CA THR A 145 3.49 4.68 10.65
C THR A 145 4.00 3.27 10.39
N LEU A 146 5.31 3.14 10.17
CA LEU A 146 6.04 1.93 9.87
C LEU A 146 7.01 1.65 11.02
N GLU A 147 6.70 0.69 11.89
CA GLU A 147 7.46 0.38 13.11
C GLU A 147 8.06 -1.02 13.07
N ASN A 148 9.36 -1.14 13.37
CA ASN A 148 10.09 -2.41 13.31
C ASN A 148 9.94 -3.09 11.93
N ILE A 149 10.31 -2.35 10.89
CA ILE A 149 10.27 -2.80 9.50
C ILE A 149 11.67 -3.22 9.06
N LYS A 150 11.77 -4.42 8.52
CA LYS A 150 12.99 -4.99 7.95
C LYS A 150 12.71 -5.41 6.51
N VAL A 151 13.35 -4.75 5.55
CA VAL A 151 13.14 -5.04 4.12
C VAL A 151 14.48 -5.24 3.46
N SER A 152 14.67 -6.38 2.80
CA SER A 152 15.79 -6.62 1.89
C SER A 152 15.28 -6.57 0.46
N ALA A 153 15.67 -5.53 -0.27
CA ALA A 153 15.30 -5.29 -1.66
C ALA A 153 16.54 -5.13 -2.57
N LYS A 154 16.40 -5.39 -3.87
CA LYS A 154 17.46 -5.11 -4.86
C LYS A 154 17.63 -3.61 -5.14
N THR A 155 16.55 -2.85 -5.01
CA THR A 155 16.54 -1.38 -5.03
C THR A 155 16.64 -0.85 -3.60
N HIS A 156 16.28 0.42 -3.41
CA HIS A 156 16.11 0.98 -2.08
C HIS A 156 15.01 0.29 -1.26
N THR A 157 15.16 0.33 0.05
CA THR A 157 14.20 -0.31 0.99
C THR A 157 12.89 0.47 1.13
N PHE A 158 12.93 1.79 0.91
CA PHE A 158 11.76 2.65 1.02
C PHE A 158 11.87 3.89 0.12
N ASP A 159 10.79 4.20 -0.59
CA ASP A 159 10.61 5.40 -1.40
C ASP A 159 9.27 6.06 -1.06
N ALA A 160 9.26 7.38 -0.91
CA ALA A 160 8.04 8.13 -0.62
C ALA A 160 7.95 9.42 -1.42
N LYS A 161 6.73 9.75 -1.89
CA LYS A 161 6.40 11.03 -2.54
C LYS A 161 5.04 11.56 -2.10
N ASN A 162 4.86 12.88 -2.20
CA ASN A 162 3.57 13.56 -2.03
C ASN A 162 2.81 13.17 -0.76
N SER A 163 3.51 12.95 0.35
CA SER A 163 2.95 12.36 1.57
C SER A 163 3.18 13.24 2.79
N LYS A 164 2.35 13.07 3.82
CA LYS A 164 2.42 13.83 5.06
C LYS A 164 2.40 12.90 6.27
N ASP A 165 3.02 13.34 7.36
CA ASP A 165 3.04 12.63 8.63
C ASP A 165 3.40 11.15 8.49
N VAL A 166 4.55 10.91 7.86
CA VAL A 166 5.11 9.57 7.66
C VAL A 166 6.16 9.30 8.73
N SER A 167 6.11 8.15 9.39
CA SER A 167 7.17 7.66 10.26
C SER A 167 7.65 6.29 9.83
N VAL A 168 8.97 6.11 9.78
CA VAL A 168 9.63 4.83 9.43
C VAL A 168 10.73 4.55 10.43
N ASN A 169 10.59 3.45 11.18
CA ASN A 169 11.54 3.00 12.21
C ASN A 169 12.01 4.15 13.13
N GLY A 170 11.07 4.96 13.60
CA GLY A 170 11.32 6.09 14.50
C GLY A 170 11.74 7.40 13.81
N LYS A 171 12.15 7.39 12.54
CA LYS A 171 12.35 8.62 11.75
C LYS A 171 10.99 9.19 11.37
N LYS A 172 10.82 10.52 11.46
CA LYS A 172 9.54 11.21 11.21
C LYS A 172 9.69 12.27 10.13
N TYR A 173 8.72 12.32 9.23
CA TYR A 173 8.64 13.23 8.09
C TYR A 173 7.27 13.89 8.07
N LYS A 174 7.20 15.16 8.48
CA LYS A 174 5.93 15.91 8.47
C LYS A 174 5.37 16.13 7.06
N LYS A 175 6.26 16.32 6.09
CA LYS A 175 5.91 16.55 4.69
C LYS A 175 6.99 15.99 3.77
N ILE A 176 6.56 15.29 2.74
CA ILE A 176 7.38 14.75 1.65
C ILE A 176 6.72 15.25 0.35
N ASP A 177 7.45 16.03 -0.44
CA ASP A 177 6.93 16.63 -1.67
C ASP A 177 7.08 15.70 -2.88
N GLU A 178 6.94 16.24 -4.08
CA GLU A 178 7.04 15.51 -5.34
C GLU A 178 8.46 15.00 -5.66
N LYS A 179 9.50 15.66 -5.12
CA LYS A 179 10.89 15.19 -5.26
C LYS A 179 11.05 13.87 -4.50
N GLY A 180 10.38 13.79 -3.35
CA GLY A 180 10.32 12.58 -2.54
C GLY A 180 11.54 12.38 -1.65
N ILE A 181 11.54 11.24 -0.97
CA ILE A 181 12.68 10.73 -0.22
C ILE A 181 12.89 9.25 -0.54
N THR A 182 14.11 8.80 -0.31
CA THR A 182 14.53 7.41 -0.46
C THR A 182 15.37 7.03 0.76
N LEU A 183 15.15 5.84 1.30
CA LEU A 183 15.83 5.34 2.50
C LEU A 183 16.29 3.90 2.30
N ASP A 184 17.42 3.59 2.94
CA ASP A 184 17.96 2.24 3.11
C ASP A 184 18.14 1.97 4.61
N PHE A 185 17.55 0.87 5.10
CA PHE A 185 17.57 0.46 6.50
C PHE A 185 17.53 -1.06 6.67
#